data_AF-A0A2R6R232-F1
#
_entry.id   AF-A0A2R6R232-F1
#
_cell.length_a   1.000
_cell.length_b   1.000
_cell.length_c   1.000
_cell.angle_alpha   90.00
_cell.angle_beta   90.00
_cell.angle_gamma   90.00
#
_symmetry.space_group_name_H-M   'P 1'
#
loop_
_entity.id
_entity.type
_entity.pdbx_description
1 polymer ?
#
loop_
_entity_poly.entity_id
_entity_poly.type
_entity_poly.pdbx_seq_one_letter_code
_entity_poly.pdbx_strand_id
1 'polypeptide(L)'
;MNPEYFDAQLTPLDWQQVDNLRKHVHSCGVFKKIDLVITSPLFRTMQTAGVFGSEGYTDRMDAVPLMVANAGNSDRPAISSLDYPPIIAVELCREHLGVHPCDRRRSISEYQYLFPAVDFSLA
;
A
#
# COMPACT_ATOMS: atom_id res chain seq x y z
N MET A 1 -25.45 5.63 -3.25
CA MET A 1 -24.03 5.27 -3.04
C MET A 1 -23.38 6.41 -2.27
N ASN A 2 -22.62 6.12 -1.20
CA ASN A 2 -22.02 7.15 -0.36
C ASN A 2 -20.63 7.55 -0.93
N PRO A 3 -20.42 8.83 -1.31
CA PRO A 3 -19.14 9.32 -1.83
C PRO A 3 -17.99 9.24 -0.83
N GLU A 4 -18.26 9.11 0.48
CA GLU A 4 -17.22 8.94 1.51
C GLU A 4 -16.40 7.66 1.32
N TYR A 5 -16.95 6.67 0.62
CA TYR A 5 -16.21 5.45 0.27
C TYR A 5 -15.33 5.61 -0.96
N PHE A 6 -15.11 6.82 -1.49
CA PHE A 6 -14.21 7.02 -2.63
C PHE A 6 -12.85 6.38 -2.39
N ASP A 7 -12.44 5.47 -3.29
CA ASP A 7 -11.16 4.74 -3.25
C ASP A 7 -10.81 4.31 -1.82
N ALA A 8 -11.70 3.49 -1.27
CA ALA A 8 -11.79 3.23 0.16
C ALA A 8 -10.45 2.77 0.75
N GLN A 9 -10.16 3.31 1.92
CA GLN A 9 -9.01 2.97 2.77
C GLN A 9 -9.32 1.83 3.72
N LEU A 10 -8.26 1.24 4.29
CA LEU A 10 -8.35 0.26 5.35
C LEU A 10 -9.01 0.85 6.61
N THR A 11 -9.85 0.05 7.25
CA THR A 11 -10.42 0.35 8.56
C THR A 11 -9.40 0.09 9.67
N PRO A 12 -9.66 0.54 10.92
CA PRO A 12 -8.80 0.20 12.06
C PRO A 12 -8.61 -1.31 12.27
N LEU A 13 -9.64 -2.12 11.99
CA LEU A 13 -9.56 -3.58 12.09
C LEU A 13 -8.66 -4.16 10.99
N ASP A 14 -8.79 -3.67 9.76
CA ASP A 14 -7.95 -4.14 8.65
C ASP A 14 -6.48 -3.79 8.88
N TRP A 15 -6.19 -2.64 9.51
CA TRP A 15 -4.83 -2.30 9.92
C TRP A 15 -4.26 -3.26 10.97
N GLN A 16 -5.08 -3.68 11.93
CA GLN A 16 -4.67 -4.72 12.88
C GLN A 16 -4.36 -6.04 12.16
N GLN A 17 -5.14 -6.40 11.13
CA GLN A 17 -4.87 -7.57 10.31
C GLN A 17 -3.55 -7.44 9.54
N VAL A 18 -3.27 -6.27 8.95
CA VAL A 18 -1.99 -5.97 8.29
C VAL A 18 -0.81 -6.14 9.24
N ASP A 19 -0.90 -5.65 10.48
CA ASP A 19 0.19 -5.80 11.45
C ASP A 19 0.41 -7.26 11.87
N ASN A 20 -0.67 -7.98 12.11
CA ASN A 20 -0.59 -9.40 12.47
C ASN A 20 0.03 -10.21 11.33
N LEU A 21 -0.36 -9.93 10.08
CA LEU A 21 0.19 -10.59 8.92
C LEU A 21 1.65 -10.20 8.69
N ARG A 22 2.03 -8.92 8.87
CA ARG A 22 3.43 -8.47 8.83
C ARG A 22 4.28 -9.30 9.80
N LYS A 23 3.89 -9.37 11.08
CA LYS A 23 4.60 -10.16 12.10
C LYS A 23 4.76 -11.63 11.67
N HIS A 24 3.70 -12.22 11.13
CA HIS A 24 3.73 -13.60 10.64
C HIS A 24 4.70 -13.77 9.47
N VAL A 25 4.56 -12.96 8.41
CA VAL A 25 5.39 -12.98 7.19
C VAL A 25 6.88 -12.79 7.52
N HIS A 26 7.18 -11.92 8.49
CA HIS A 26 8.53 -11.70 9.02
C HIS A 26 9.08 -12.91 9.77
N SER A 27 8.32 -13.43 10.74
CA SER A 27 8.75 -14.55 11.58
C SER A 27 8.94 -15.86 10.80
N CYS A 28 8.13 -16.12 9.77
CA CYS A 28 8.29 -17.30 8.93
C CYS A 28 9.35 -17.12 7.82
N GLY A 29 9.89 -15.91 7.66
CA GLY A 29 10.93 -15.59 6.70
C GLY A 29 10.48 -15.64 5.24
N VAL A 30 9.18 -15.72 4.96
CA VAL A 30 8.65 -15.76 3.59
C VAL A 30 8.99 -14.48 2.83
N PHE A 31 9.02 -13.33 3.52
CA PHE A 31 9.35 -12.04 2.89
C PHE A 31 10.74 -12.03 2.22
N LYS A 32 11.70 -12.80 2.74
CA LYS A 32 13.06 -12.89 2.17
C LYS A 32 13.13 -13.72 0.89
N LYS A 33 12.03 -14.40 0.53
CA LYS A 33 11.92 -15.26 -0.66
C LYS A 33 11.05 -14.64 -1.74
N ILE A 34 10.53 -13.44 -1.51
CA ILE A 34 9.68 -12.74 -2.46
C ILE A 34 10.56 -11.82 -3.29
N ASP A 35 10.51 -11.96 -4.61
CA ASP A 35 11.25 -11.11 -5.55
C ASP A 35 10.44 -9.89 -6.00
N LEU A 36 9.11 -9.95 -5.93
CA LEU A 36 8.19 -8.90 -6.38
C LEU A 36 6.84 -9.02 -5.68
N VAL A 37 6.28 -7.89 -5.27
CA VAL A 37 4.88 -7.78 -4.83
C VAL A 37 4.09 -7.05 -5.90
N ILE A 38 3.02 -7.66 -6.38
CA ILE A 38 2.09 -7.04 -7.33
C ILE A 38 0.82 -6.68 -6.59
N THR A 39 0.36 -5.44 -6.74
CA THR A 39 -0.87 -4.96 -6.11
C THR A 39 -1.78 -4.29 -7.14
N SER A 40 -3.08 -4.21 -6.85
CA SER A 40 -3.95 -3.29 -7.57
C SER A 40 -3.60 -1.85 -7.14
N PRO A 41 -3.81 -0.83 -8.00
CA PRO A 41 -3.69 0.58 -7.59
C PRO A 41 -4.85 1.05 -6.69
N LEU A 42 -5.69 0.15 -6.16
CA LEU A 42 -6.65 0.50 -5.12
C LEU A 42 -5.94 0.96 -3.84
N PHE A 43 -6.46 2.00 -3.20
CA PHE A 43 -5.82 2.54 -2.00
C PHE A 43 -5.67 1.51 -0.89
N ARG A 44 -6.75 0.77 -0.59
CA ARG A 44 -6.73 -0.35 0.36
C ARG A 44 -5.72 -1.45 0.02
N THR A 45 -5.52 -1.80 -1.25
CA THR A 45 -4.61 -2.89 -1.63
C THR A 45 -3.15 -2.47 -1.49
N MET A 46 -2.83 -1.21 -1.79
CA MET A 46 -1.50 -0.65 -1.52
C MET A 46 -1.22 -0.51 -0.03
N GLN A 47 -2.21 -0.10 0.78
CA GLN A 47 -2.08 -0.12 2.25
C GLN A 47 -1.83 -1.54 2.78
N THR A 48 -2.53 -2.56 2.24
CA THR A 48 -2.28 -3.97 2.58
C THR A 48 -0.89 -4.44 2.15
N ALA A 49 -0.35 -3.96 1.02
CA ALA A 49 1.01 -4.29 0.60
C ALA A 49 2.07 -3.84 1.63
N GLY A 50 1.72 -2.90 2.52
CA GLY A 50 2.51 -2.54 3.71
C GLY A 50 2.83 -3.71 4.65
N VAL A 51 2.21 -4.89 4.51
CA VAL A 51 2.64 -6.14 5.15
C VAL A 51 4.11 -6.45 4.86
N PHE A 52 4.59 -6.12 3.67
CA PHE A 52 5.97 -6.29 3.23
C PHE A 52 6.78 -5.01 3.41
N GLY A 53 6.53 -4.20 4.44
CA GLY A 53 7.36 -3.04 4.76
C GLY A 53 7.90 -3.12 6.19
N SER A 54 8.93 -2.32 6.51
CA SER A 54 9.53 -2.25 7.85
C SER A 54 8.86 -1.18 8.68
N GLU A 55 8.78 -1.45 9.98
CA GLU A 55 8.52 -0.41 10.96
C GLU A 55 9.74 0.52 11.08
N GLY A 56 9.47 1.80 11.38
CA GLY A 56 10.51 2.76 11.71
C GLY A 56 11.28 3.26 10.49
N TYR A 57 10.59 3.96 9.57
CA TYR A 57 11.27 4.82 8.61
C TYR A 57 12.18 5.80 9.38
N THR A 58 13.49 5.61 9.21
CA THR A 58 14.48 6.62 9.59
C THR A 58 14.79 7.38 8.33
N ASP A 59 14.82 8.71 8.41
CA ASP A 59 15.14 9.58 7.27
C ASP A 59 16.62 9.42 6.89
N ARG A 60 16.94 8.26 6.32
CA ARG A 60 18.22 7.95 5.71
C ARG A 60 18.12 8.46 4.28
N MET A 61 19.10 9.25 3.87
CA MET A 61 19.08 10.04 2.62
C MET A 61 18.75 9.25 1.34
N ASP A 62 18.83 7.91 1.35
CA ASP A 62 18.79 7.08 0.15
C ASP A 62 17.52 6.23 -0.01
N ALA A 63 16.55 6.27 0.92
CA ALA A 63 15.34 5.44 0.84
C ALA A 63 14.07 6.28 0.94
N VAL A 64 13.11 6.06 0.02
CA VAL A 64 11.77 6.65 0.11
C VAL A 64 10.82 5.70 0.87
N PRO A 65 9.86 6.20 1.67
CA PRO A 65 8.94 5.33 2.39
C PRO A 65 8.08 4.52 1.41
N LEU A 66 7.74 3.28 1.79
CA LEU A 66 6.73 2.49 1.08
C LEU A 66 5.37 3.18 1.17
N MET A 67 5.06 3.74 2.34
CA MET A 67 3.84 4.48 2.59
C MET A 67 4.15 5.62 3.55
N VAL A 68 3.71 6.83 3.22
CA VAL A 68 3.93 8.01 4.07
C VAL A 68 3.16 7.93 5.39
N ALA A 69 3.57 8.74 6.36
CA ALA A 69 2.83 8.85 7.62
C ALA A 69 1.40 9.36 7.37
N ASN A 70 0.45 8.82 8.13
CA ASN A 70 -0.97 9.18 8.06
C ASN A 70 -1.62 9.00 6.67
N ALA A 71 -1.09 8.11 5.82
CA ALA A 71 -1.68 7.82 4.51
C ALA A 71 -3.12 7.30 4.65
N GLY A 72 -4.07 8.10 4.16
CA GLY A 72 -5.50 7.81 4.31
C GLY A 72 -5.98 8.01 5.74
N ASN A 73 -5.57 9.10 6.40
CA ASN A 73 -6.04 9.48 7.74
C ASN A 73 -5.98 8.30 8.73
N SER A 74 -4.88 7.55 8.67
CA SER A 74 -4.73 6.28 9.37
C SER A 74 -4.12 6.45 10.77
N ASP A 75 -3.61 7.63 11.12
CA ASP A 75 -2.85 7.93 12.34
C ASP A 75 -1.65 6.99 12.54
N ARG A 76 -1.09 6.44 11.45
CA ARG A 76 0.02 5.50 11.46
C ARG A 76 1.34 6.16 11.08
N PRO A 77 2.48 5.70 11.63
CA PRO A 77 3.78 6.14 11.16
C PRO A 77 4.02 5.73 9.70
N ALA A 78 5.00 6.36 9.06
CA ALA A 78 5.45 5.94 7.75
C ALA A 78 5.98 4.49 7.79
N ILE A 79 5.69 3.73 6.74
CA ILE A 79 6.22 2.37 6.54
C ILE A 79 7.45 2.48 5.63
N SER A 80 8.55 1.89 6.07
CA SER A 80 9.80 1.88 5.32
C SER A 80 9.79 0.81 4.23
N SER A 81 10.41 1.12 3.10
CA SER A 81 10.65 0.21 1.97
C SER A 81 11.98 -0.55 2.08
N LEU A 82 12.81 -0.22 3.08
CA LEU A 82 14.16 -0.77 3.22
C LEU A 82 14.14 -2.28 3.49
N ASP A 83 14.94 -3.03 2.72
CA ASP A 83 15.10 -4.49 2.80
C ASP A 83 13.84 -5.30 2.41
N TYR A 84 12.97 -4.73 1.57
CA TYR A 84 11.76 -5.39 1.06
C TYR A 84 11.75 -5.53 -0.46
N PRO A 85 10.98 -6.51 -0.98
CA PRO A 85 10.79 -6.66 -2.40
C PRO A 85 10.22 -5.39 -3.05
N PRO A 86 10.59 -5.10 -4.31
CA PRO A 86 9.93 -4.06 -5.09
C PRO A 86 8.42 -4.33 -5.15
N ILE A 87 7.65 -3.25 -5.17
CA ILE A 87 6.18 -3.31 -5.26
C ILE A 87 5.75 -2.58 -6.51
N ILE A 88 4.93 -3.23 -7.33
CA ILE A 88 4.37 -2.65 -8.56
C ILE A 88 2.84 -2.65 -8.48
N ALA A 89 2.24 -1.51 -8.80
CA ALA A 89 0.82 -1.37 -9.00
C ALA A 89 0.46 -1.72 -10.45
N VAL A 90 -0.49 -2.64 -10.61
CA VAL A 90 -0.97 -3.10 -11.92
C VAL A 90 -2.48 -2.93 -11.96
N GLU A 91 -2.97 -2.13 -12.90
CA GLU A 91 -4.40 -2.08 -13.22
C GLU A 91 -4.70 -3.07 -14.34
N LEU A 92 -5.60 -4.02 -14.07
CA LEU A 92 -6.07 -4.95 -15.09
C LEU A 92 -7.28 -4.36 -15.82
N CYS A 93 -7.65 -4.99 -16.95
CA CYS A 93 -8.88 -4.65 -17.65
C CYS A 93 -10.07 -4.76 -16.69
N ARG A 94 -10.86 -3.69 -16.59
CA ARG A 94 -12.07 -3.63 -15.78
C ARG A 94 -13.29 -3.69 -16.69
N GLU A 95 -14.20 -4.59 -16.38
CA GLU A 95 -15.50 -4.70 -17.05
C GLU A 95 -16.40 -3.49 -16.75
N HIS A 96 -16.28 -2.91 -15.54
CA HIS A 96 -17.01 -1.72 -15.12
C HIS A 96 -16.09 -0.76 -14.34
N LEU A 97 -16.04 0.50 -14.79
CA LEU A 97 -15.19 1.53 -14.18
C LEU A 97 -15.95 2.33 -13.13
N GLY A 98 -15.56 2.20 -11.85
CA GLY A 98 -15.93 3.15 -10.81
C GLY A 98 -17.43 3.26 -10.51
N VAL A 99 -18.20 2.20 -10.78
CA VAL A 99 -19.64 2.09 -10.47
C VAL A 99 -19.85 2.35 -8.99
N HIS A 100 -19.06 1.70 -8.13
CA HIS A 100 -19.04 1.96 -6.70
C HIS A 100 -17.94 2.97 -6.36
N PRO A 101 -18.22 3.96 -5.48
CA PRO A 101 -17.20 4.91 -5.03
C PRO A 101 -15.91 4.24 -4.55
N CYS A 102 -16.01 3.09 -3.86
CA CYS A 102 -14.87 2.31 -3.37
C CYS A 102 -13.98 1.72 -4.44
N ASP A 103 -14.47 1.61 -5.68
CA ASP A 103 -13.73 1.06 -6.81
C ASP A 103 -13.30 2.15 -7.80
N ARG A 104 -13.50 3.42 -7.43
CA ARG A 104 -12.85 4.54 -8.09
C ARG A 104 -11.37 4.58 -7.70
N ARG A 105 -10.59 5.32 -8.48
CA ARG A 105 -9.16 5.51 -8.24
C ARG A 105 -8.88 6.99 -8.03
N ARG A 106 -7.93 7.29 -7.17
CA ARG A 106 -7.23 8.58 -7.13
C ARG A 106 -6.36 8.72 -8.38
N SER A 107 -5.83 9.91 -8.59
CA SER A 107 -4.82 10.12 -9.62
C SER A 107 -3.51 9.38 -9.29
N ILE A 108 -2.75 8.99 -10.32
CA ILE A 108 -1.42 8.39 -10.14
C ILE A 108 -0.51 9.30 -9.32
N SER A 109 -0.58 10.62 -9.52
CA SER A 109 0.19 11.60 -8.75
C SER A 109 -0.12 11.57 -7.25
N GLU A 110 -1.39 11.38 -6.87
CA GLU A 110 -1.76 11.22 -5.45
C GLU A 110 -1.22 9.90 -4.90
N TYR A 111 -1.26 8.82 -5.68
CA TYR A 111 -0.68 7.55 -5.24
C TYR A 111 0.83 7.62 -5.08
N GLN A 112 1.55 8.23 -6.02
CA GLN A 112 2.99 8.43 -5.92
C GLN A 112 3.38 9.27 -4.70
N TYR A 113 2.56 10.25 -4.34
CA TYR A 113 2.78 11.02 -3.12
C TYR A 113 2.58 10.17 -1.85
N LEU A 114 1.55 9.32 -1.83
CA LEU A 114 1.19 8.51 -0.65
C LEU A 114 2.01 7.23 -0.51
N PHE A 115 2.45 6.65 -1.63
CA PHE A 115 3.24 5.43 -1.73
C PHE A 115 4.47 5.61 -2.63
N PRO A 116 5.46 6.42 -2.22
CA PRO A 116 6.60 6.78 -3.07
C PRO A 116 7.44 5.61 -3.59
N ALA A 117 7.50 4.49 -2.87
CA ALA A 117 8.27 3.31 -3.28
C ALA A 117 7.51 2.35 -4.21
N VAL A 118 6.23 2.59 -4.50
CA VAL A 118 5.44 1.75 -5.41
C VAL A 118 5.66 2.21 -6.85
N ASP A 119 5.96 1.27 -7.73
CA ASP A 119 6.04 1.52 -9.17
C ASP A 119 4.63 1.55 -9.78
N PHE A 120 4.29 2.65 -10.46
CA PHE A 120 3.01 2.86 -11.13
C PHE A 120 3.11 2.83 -12.66
N SER A 121 4.23 2.36 -13.22
CA SER A 121 4.44 2.29 -14.68
C SER A 121 3.42 1.40 -15.41
N LEU A 122 2.71 0.53 -14.69
CA LEU A 122 1.67 -0.38 -15.18
C LEU A 122 0.27 -0.12 -14.60
N ALA A 123 0.05 1.05 -13.98
CA ALA A 123 -1.21 1.44 -13.35
C ALA A 123 -2.18 2.17 -14.30
#